data_AF-A0A7C9JDG5-F1
#
_entry.id   AF-A0A7C9JDG5-F1
#
_cell.length_a   1.000
_cell.length_b   1.000
_cell.length_c   1.000
_cell.angle_alpha   90.00
_cell.angle_beta   90.00
_cell.angle_gamma   90.00
#
_symmetry.space_group_name_H-M   'P 1'
#
loop_
_entity.id
_entity.type
_entity.pdbx_description
1 polymer ?
#
loop_
_entity_poly.entity_id
_entity_poly.type
_entity_poly.pdbx_seq_one_letter_code
_entity_poly.pdbx_strand_id
1 'polypeptide(L)'
;MNGIEKIARPFGYLFGLALVVALLGRIGLGVAAATGVLAFDYISASGVAILDVICSILTGSAFVAFLFAAGLALVVSTAGPVLYGALYARGDAPAKASTAFLWGWATALAALACLVILALGILSPVQVGSMSSKLPGTAVIVLGAVAFAAFLGTLLGAASMVLCACIERSRARGGLGRRLLVACAGCGAVVMVLTLGTFSALNGVSVDVAALGGWAVADVVANLAMLFCARALAARAHDAVGAEGASNRAKVASA
;
A
#
# COMPACT_ATOMS: atom_id res chain seq x y z
N MET A 1 7.50 27.58 8.41
CA MET A 1 6.94 26.38 7.75
C MET A 1 5.64 26.01 8.42
N ASN A 2 4.53 26.05 7.68
CA ASN A 2 3.22 25.66 8.20
C ASN A 2 3.20 24.15 8.45
N GLY A 3 2.35 23.66 9.36
CA GLY A 3 2.35 22.24 9.77
C GLY A 3 2.17 21.24 8.62
N ILE A 4 1.49 21.62 7.54
CA ILE A 4 1.34 20.81 6.32
C ILE A 4 2.67 20.65 5.56
N GLU A 5 3.48 21.70 5.49
CA GLU A 5 4.73 21.73 4.73
C GLU A 5 5.76 20.76 5.32
N LYS A 6 5.76 20.62 6.65
CA LYS A 6 6.63 19.69 7.39
C LYS A 6 6.37 18.22 7.04
N ILE A 7 5.15 17.88 6.65
CA ILE A 7 4.77 16.53 6.24
C ILE A 7 4.90 16.39 4.72
N ALA A 8 4.41 17.37 3.97
CA ALA A 8 4.33 17.30 2.52
C ALA A 8 5.70 17.22 1.84
N ARG A 9 6.70 17.95 2.34
CA ARG A 9 8.03 17.94 1.73
C ARG A 9 8.73 16.57 1.78
N PRO A 10 8.81 15.88 2.95
CA PRO A 10 9.31 14.51 3.02
C PRO A 10 8.57 13.52 2.10
N PHE A 11 7.23 13.57 2.07
CA PHE A 11 6.44 12.72 1.18
C PHE A 11 6.69 13.05 -0.30
N GLY A 12 6.81 14.34 -0.63
CA GLY A 12 7.18 14.79 -1.97
C GLY A 12 8.53 14.23 -2.42
N TYR A 13 9.53 14.19 -1.53
CA TYR A 13 10.81 13.53 -1.84
C TYR A 13 10.66 12.02 -2.02
N LEU A 14 9.90 11.33 -1.15
CA LEU A 14 9.65 9.90 -1.30
C LEU A 14 9.00 9.58 -2.67
N PHE A 15 7.96 10.32 -3.03
CA PHE A 15 7.24 10.13 -4.30
C PHE A 15 8.11 10.53 -5.49
N GLY A 16 8.89 11.60 -5.38
CA GLY A 16 9.85 12.01 -6.41
C GLY A 16 10.91 10.96 -6.67
N LEU A 17 11.49 10.36 -5.62
CA LEU A 17 12.46 9.27 -5.74
C LEU A 17 11.84 8.05 -6.43
N ALA A 18 10.64 7.64 -6.00
CA ALA A 18 9.92 6.54 -6.61
C ALA A 18 9.63 6.79 -8.10
N LEU A 19 9.21 8.01 -8.43
CA LEU A 19 8.92 8.42 -9.80
C LEU A 19 10.18 8.40 -10.68
N VAL A 20 11.32 8.91 -10.18
CA VAL A 20 12.60 8.85 -10.88
C VAL A 20 12.96 7.40 -11.19
N VAL A 21 12.85 6.49 -10.21
CA VAL A 21 13.12 5.06 -10.41
C VAL A 21 12.17 4.45 -11.44
N ALA A 22 10.88 4.77 -11.38
CA ALA A 22 9.89 4.28 -12.34
C ALA A 22 10.18 4.77 -13.77
N LEU A 23 10.53 6.05 -13.93
CA LEU A 23 10.85 6.64 -15.24
C LEU A 23 12.15 6.07 -15.82
N LEU A 24 13.20 5.93 -15.00
CA LEU A 24 14.44 5.29 -15.44
C LEU A 24 14.22 3.82 -15.82
N GLY A 25 13.43 3.09 -15.03
CA GLY A 25 13.01 1.73 -15.36
C GLY A 25 12.23 1.69 -16.69
N ARG A 26 11.32 2.64 -16.91
CA ARG A 26 10.55 2.75 -18.16
C ARG A 26 11.43 3.04 -19.39
N ILE A 27 12.41 3.93 -19.24
CA ILE A 27 13.39 4.24 -20.29
C ILE A 27 14.24 2.99 -20.58
N GLY A 28 14.75 2.32 -19.54
CA GLY A 28 15.52 1.08 -19.67
C GLY A 28 14.74 -0.01 -20.41
N LEU A 29 13.47 -0.22 -20.06
CA LEU A 29 12.58 -1.14 -20.78
C LEU A 29 12.40 -0.74 -22.25
N GLY A 30 12.26 0.57 -22.53
CA GLY A 30 12.13 1.09 -23.89
C GLY A 30 13.39 0.83 -24.73
N VAL A 31 14.57 1.10 -24.16
CA VAL A 31 15.85 0.82 -24.83
C VAL A 31 16.03 -0.67 -25.07
N ALA A 32 15.78 -1.51 -24.06
CA ALA A 32 15.95 -2.95 -24.16
C ALA A 32 14.96 -3.59 -25.16
N ALA A 33 13.77 -3.02 -25.31
CA ALA A 33 12.84 -3.40 -26.37
C ALA A 33 13.35 -2.97 -27.76
N ALA A 34 13.84 -1.74 -27.91
CA ALA A 34 14.32 -1.20 -29.19
C ALA A 34 15.59 -1.90 -29.70
N THR A 35 16.45 -2.37 -28.80
CA THR A 35 17.69 -3.09 -29.14
C THR A 35 17.50 -4.61 -29.28
N GLY A 36 16.28 -5.12 -29.06
CA GLY A 36 16.00 -6.56 -29.12
C GLY A 36 16.56 -7.37 -27.95
N VAL A 37 16.97 -6.71 -26.86
CA VAL A 37 17.44 -7.37 -25.63
C VAL A 37 16.30 -8.09 -24.90
N LEU A 38 15.07 -7.57 -25.00
CA LEU A 38 13.87 -8.22 -24.47
C LEU A 38 13.12 -8.95 -25.59
N ALA A 39 12.95 -10.26 -25.43
CA ALA A 39 11.99 -11.05 -26.20
C ALA A 39 10.61 -10.97 -25.54
N PHE A 40 9.59 -10.65 -26.32
CA PHE A 40 8.20 -10.57 -25.87
C PHE A 40 7.45 -11.81 -26.35
N ASP A 41 7.60 -12.91 -25.61
CA ASP A 41 6.81 -14.12 -25.82
C ASP A 41 5.57 -14.10 -24.94
N TYR A 42 4.43 -14.49 -25.51
CA TYR A 42 3.19 -14.69 -24.77
C TYR A 42 2.61 -16.06 -25.11
N ILE A 43 2.09 -16.76 -24.11
CA ILE A 43 1.37 -18.01 -24.30
C ILE A 43 -0.12 -17.69 -24.21
N SER A 44 -0.89 -17.94 -25.27
CA SER A 44 -2.33 -17.73 -25.23
C SER A 44 -3.02 -18.87 -24.49
N ALA A 45 -3.40 -18.63 -23.23
CA ALA A 45 -4.31 -19.50 -22.50
C ALA A 45 -5.76 -18.98 -22.64
N SER A 46 -6.72 -19.89 -22.86
CA SER A 46 -8.15 -19.57 -22.94
C SER A 46 -8.97 -20.70 -22.33
N GLY A 47 -10.07 -20.37 -21.62
CA GLY A 47 -10.90 -21.37 -20.94
C GLY A 47 -10.30 -21.91 -19.63
N VAL A 48 -9.27 -21.24 -19.10
CA VAL A 48 -8.63 -21.54 -17.80
C VAL A 48 -8.93 -20.42 -16.80
N ALA A 49 -8.55 -20.60 -15.54
CA ALA A 49 -8.75 -19.58 -14.51
C ALA A 49 -8.07 -18.26 -14.89
N ILE A 50 -8.62 -17.12 -14.48
CA ILE A 50 -8.08 -15.79 -14.84
C ILE A 50 -6.62 -15.62 -14.43
N LEU A 51 -6.21 -16.24 -13.32
CA LEU A 51 -4.83 -16.18 -12.84
C LEU A 51 -3.88 -16.90 -13.80
N ASP A 52 -4.30 -18.02 -14.38
CA ASP A 52 -3.53 -18.74 -15.40
C ASP A 52 -3.39 -17.89 -16.67
N VAL A 53 -4.43 -17.14 -17.05
CA VAL A 53 -4.37 -16.18 -18.17
C VAL A 53 -3.38 -15.06 -17.87
N ILE A 54 -3.38 -14.50 -16.66
CA ILE A 54 -2.42 -13.46 -16.26
C ILE A 54 -0.98 -14.03 -16.28
N CYS A 55 -0.78 -15.21 -15.71
CA CYS A 55 0.52 -15.89 -15.68
C CYS A 55 1.02 -16.22 -17.09
N SER A 56 0.14 -16.54 -18.03
CA SER A 56 0.51 -16.82 -19.42
C SER A 56 0.98 -15.57 -20.20
N ILE A 57 0.62 -14.37 -19.70
CA ILE A 57 1.09 -13.07 -20.21
C ILE A 57 2.40 -12.65 -19.52
N LEU A 58 2.57 -13.00 -18.25
CA LEU A 58 3.77 -12.69 -17.45
C LEU A 58 4.86 -13.75 -17.65
N THR A 59 5.34 -13.90 -18.89
CA THR A 59 6.46 -14.81 -19.23
C THR A 59 7.73 -14.05 -19.64
N GLY A 60 8.90 -14.67 -19.43
CA GLY A 60 10.18 -14.15 -19.89
C GLY A 60 10.51 -12.75 -19.34
N SER A 61 10.81 -11.82 -20.24
CA SER A 61 11.17 -10.43 -19.90
C SER A 61 10.05 -9.67 -19.19
N ALA A 62 8.79 -9.94 -19.54
CA ALA A 62 7.63 -9.29 -18.96
C ALA A 62 7.46 -9.65 -17.47
N PHE A 63 7.78 -10.90 -17.10
CA PHE A 63 7.79 -11.35 -15.72
C PHE A 63 8.80 -10.58 -14.86
N VAL A 64 10.06 -10.49 -15.32
CA VAL A 64 11.13 -9.81 -14.58
C VAL A 64 10.81 -8.33 -14.37
N ALA A 65 10.30 -7.68 -15.42
CA ALA A 65 9.91 -6.29 -15.34
C ALA A 65 8.71 -6.06 -14.41
N PHE A 66 7.75 -7.00 -14.37
CA PHE A 66 6.64 -6.96 -13.43
C PHE A 66 7.10 -7.15 -11.98
N LEU A 67 8.05 -8.06 -11.71
CA LEU A 67 8.67 -8.22 -10.39
C LEU A 67 9.35 -6.93 -9.92
N PHE A 68 10.06 -6.23 -10.82
CA PHE A 68 10.64 -4.93 -10.52
C PHE A 68 9.56 -3.90 -10.17
N ALA A 69 8.50 -3.81 -10.98
CA ALA A 69 7.39 -2.90 -10.72
C ALA A 69 6.68 -3.20 -9.39
N ALA A 70 6.42 -4.47 -9.11
CA ALA A 70 5.85 -4.93 -7.85
C ALA A 70 6.77 -4.60 -6.66
N GLY A 71 8.07 -4.83 -6.81
CA GLY A 71 9.08 -4.48 -5.80
C GLY A 71 9.09 -2.98 -5.48
N LEU A 72 9.06 -2.12 -6.50
CA LEU A 72 8.96 -0.68 -6.32
C LEU A 72 7.67 -0.29 -5.59
N ALA A 73 6.53 -0.84 -6.01
CA ALA A 73 5.24 -0.59 -5.37
C ALA A 73 5.24 -1.01 -3.89
N LEU A 74 5.83 -2.17 -3.56
CA LEU A 74 5.97 -2.64 -2.17
C LEU A 74 6.86 -1.73 -1.33
N VAL A 75 7.99 -1.27 -1.89
CA VAL A 75 8.91 -0.35 -1.20
C VAL A 75 8.21 0.97 -0.89
N VAL A 76 7.54 1.59 -1.85
CA VAL A 76 6.82 2.85 -1.64
C VAL A 76 5.69 2.67 -0.62
N SER A 77 4.93 1.58 -0.75
CA SER A 77 3.83 1.23 0.16
C SER A 77 4.31 0.98 1.59
N THR A 78 5.52 0.48 1.79
CA THR A 78 6.11 0.31 3.13
C THR A 78 6.71 1.61 3.65
N ALA A 79 7.40 2.35 2.80
CA ALA A 79 8.08 3.59 3.15
C ALA A 79 7.11 4.69 3.57
N GLY A 80 5.92 4.79 2.96
CA GLY A 80 4.93 5.81 3.31
C GLY A 80 4.47 5.76 4.77
N PRO A 81 3.92 4.63 5.26
CA PRO A 81 3.55 4.47 6.67
C PRO A 81 4.73 4.66 7.64
N VAL A 82 5.91 4.13 7.29
CA VAL A 82 7.13 4.30 8.10
C VAL A 82 7.52 5.77 8.20
N LEU A 83 7.49 6.50 7.08
CA LEU A 83 7.76 7.93 7.04
C LEU A 83 6.75 8.70 7.89
N TYR A 84 5.45 8.37 7.79
CA TYR A 84 4.42 8.98 8.63
C TYR A 84 4.71 8.76 10.12
N GLY A 85 5.03 7.53 10.51
CA GLY A 85 5.42 7.18 11.87
C GLY A 85 6.68 7.92 12.34
N ALA A 86 7.69 8.07 11.48
CA ALA A 86 8.91 8.80 11.79
C ALA A 86 8.64 10.30 11.99
N LEU A 87 7.83 10.92 11.13
CA LEU A 87 7.41 12.32 11.28
C LEU A 87 6.57 12.52 12.54
N TYR A 88 5.73 11.55 12.88
CA TYR A 88 4.98 11.54 14.12
C TYR A 88 5.91 11.49 15.35
N ALA A 89 6.90 10.60 15.34
CA ALA A 89 7.87 10.46 16.42
C ALA A 89 8.66 11.77 16.67
N ARG A 90 8.92 12.53 15.60
CA ARG A 90 9.60 13.84 15.62
C ARG A 90 8.69 15.01 16.03
N GLY A 91 7.38 14.80 16.13
CA GLY A 91 6.40 15.86 16.42
C GLY A 91 6.02 16.72 15.20
N ASP A 92 6.40 16.30 13.99
CA ASP A 92 6.10 17.01 12.75
C ASP A 92 4.77 16.56 12.11
N ALA A 93 4.23 15.41 12.53
CA ALA A 93 2.92 14.91 12.11
C ALA A 93 2.00 14.62 13.31
N PRO A 94 0.67 14.81 13.19
CA PRO A 94 -0.28 14.49 14.25
C PRO A 94 -0.73 13.02 14.20
N ALA A 95 -1.08 12.44 15.36
CA ALA A 95 -1.81 11.17 15.41
C ALA A 95 -3.31 11.39 15.14
N LYS A 96 -3.65 11.77 13.91
CA LYS A 96 -5.05 11.95 13.46
C LYS A 96 -5.37 10.93 12.36
N ALA A 97 -6.52 10.27 12.49
CA ALA A 97 -6.97 9.27 11.52
C ALA A 97 -7.13 9.88 10.11
N SER A 98 -7.63 11.12 10.01
CA SER A 98 -7.82 11.80 8.74
C SER A 98 -6.50 12.09 8.01
N THR A 99 -5.47 12.56 8.71
CA THR A 99 -4.17 12.85 8.09
C THR A 99 -3.47 11.56 7.67
N ALA A 100 -3.49 10.54 8.52
CA ALA A 100 -2.95 9.23 8.17
C ALA A 100 -3.67 8.62 6.96
N PHE A 101 -5.00 8.73 6.91
CA PHE A 101 -5.81 8.29 5.77
C PHE A 101 -5.41 9.00 4.48
N LEU A 102 -5.31 10.34 4.49
CA LEU A 102 -4.93 11.12 3.31
C LEU A 102 -3.53 10.77 2.80
N TRP A 103 -2.54 10.65 3.69
CA TRP A 103 -1.18 10.28 3.29
C TRP A 103 -1.06 8.81 2.90
N GLY A 104 -1.88 7.93 3.46
CA GLY A 104 -2.06 6.55 3.00
C GLY A 104 -2.55 6.48 1.56
N TRP A 105 -3.59 7.24 1.23
CA TRP A 105 -4.08 7.39 -0.14
C TRP A 105 -3.04 8.00 -1.08
N ALA A 106 -2.36 9.07 -0.67
CA ALA A 106 -1.30 9.67 -1.47
C ALA A 106 -0.19 8.66 -1.79
N THR A 107 0.20 7.85 -0.81
CA THR A 107 1.20 6.78 -0.98
C THR A 107 0.68 5.69 -1.93
N ALA A 108 -0.57 5.25 -1.79
CA ALA A 108 -1.19 4.26 -2.67
C ALA A 108 -1.21 4.76 -4.12
N LEU A 109 -1.66 5.99 -4.35
CA LEU A 109 -1.75 6.59 -5.67
C LEU A 109 -0.36 6.78 -6.29
N ALA A 110 0.65 7.18 -5.50
CA ALA A 110 2.02 7.28 -5.99
C ALA A 110 2.59 5.91 -6.39
N ALA A 111 2.35 4.87 -5.58
CA ALA A 111 2.77 3.50 -5.90
C ALA A 111 2.05 2.97 -7.16
N LEU A 112 0.74 3.19 -7.28
CA LEU A 112 -0.04 2.82 -8.45
C LEU A 112 0.42 3.57 -9.71
N ALA A 113 0.71 4.86 -9.61
CA ALA A 113 1.25 5.64 -10.73
C ALA A 113 2.59 5.08 -11.21
N CYS A 114 3.51 4.76 -10.28
CA CYS A 114 4.79 4.12 -10.61
C CYS A 114 4.58 2.76 -11.28
N LEU A 115 3.64 1.96 -10.77
CA LEU A 115 3.30 0.65 -11.33
C LEU A 115 2.71 0.79 -12.74
N VAL A 116 1.82 1.75 -12.97
CA VAL A 116 1.25 2.04 -14.30
C VAL A 116 2.33 2.49 -15.28
N ILE A 117 3.23 3.40 -14.86
CA ILE A 117 4.35 3.87 -15.70
C ILE A 117 5.18 2.67 -16.18
N LEU A 118 5.53 1.76 -15.28
CA LEU A 118 6.30 0.57 -15.62
C LEU A 118 5.47 -0.42 -16.45
N ALA A 119 4.23 -0.73 -16.06
CA ALA A 119 3.35 -1.65 -16.77
C ALA A 119 3.11 -1.25 -18.23
N LEU A 120 2.95 0.05 -18.50
CA LEU A 120 2.85 0.60 -19.87
C LEU A 120 4.14 0.43 -20.70
N GLY A 121 5.27 0.11 -20.07
CA GLY A 121 6.50 -0.27 -20.76
C GLY A 121 6.75 -1.77 -20.87
N ILE A 122 6.03 -2.57 -20.08
CA ILE A 122 6.14 -4.02 -20.04
C ILE A 122 5.30 -4.66 -21.15
N LEU A 123 4.09 -4.12 -21.35
CA LEU A 123 3.15 -4.63 -22.35
C LEU A 123 3.40 -3.94 -23.69
N SER A 124 3.75 -4.72 -24.71
CA SER A 124 3.83 -4.24 -26.10
C SER A 124 2.44 -3.79 -26.59
N PRO A 125 2.32 -2.72 -27.41
CA PRO A 125 1.06 -2.30 -28.01
C PRO A 125 0.35 -3.43 -28.78
N VAL A 126 1.12 -4.35 -29.36
CA VAL A 126 0.59 -5.53 -30.08
C VAL A 126 -0.01 -6.55 -29.10
N GLN A 127 0.62 -6.74 -27.93
CA GLN A 127 0.09 -7.59 -26.86
C GLN A 127 -1.22 -7.01 -26.30
N VAL A 128 -1.26 -5.69 -26.05
CA VAL A 128 -2.48 -5.01 -25.55
C VAL A 128 -3.60 -5.05 -26.58
N GLY A 129 -3.30 -4.82 -27.86
CA GLY A 129 -4.27 -4.90 -28.95
C GLY A 129 -4.88 -6.28 -29.09
N SER A 130 -4.06 -7.33 -29.02
CA SER A 130 -4.51 -8.74 -29.08
C SER A 130 -5.31 -9.17 -27.85
N MET A 131 -5.04 -8.58 -26.67
CA MET A 131 -5.80 -8.83 -25.44
C MET A 131 -7.12 -8.07 -25.34
N SER A 132 -7.30 -6.99 -26.11
CA SER A 132 -8.45 -6.09 -25.96
C SER A 132 -9.81 -6.78 -26.12
N SER A 133 -9.90 -7.85 -26.93
CA SER A 133 -11.12 -8.65 -27.12
C SER A 133 -11.40 -9.65 -25.99
N LYS A 134 -10.43 -9.89 -25.11
CA LYS A 134 -10.50 -10.86 -23.99
C LYS A 134 -10.64 -10.19 -22.62
N LEU A 135 -10.46 -8.88 -22.55
CA LEU A 135 -10.54 -8.12 -21.30
C LEU A 135 -11.99 -7.74 -20.98
N PRO A 136 -12.35 -7.63 -19.68
CA PRO A 136 -13.58 -6.98 -19.27
C PRO A 136 -13.68 -5.57 -19.88
N GLY A 137 -14.90 -5.10 -20.15
CA GLY A 137 -15.08 -3.75 -20.70
C GLY A 137 -14.39 -2.67 -19.84
N THR A 138 -13.90 -1.61 -20.47
CA THR A 138 -13.09 -0.56 -19.82
C THR A 138 -13.69 -0.04 -18.52
N ALA A 139 -15.02 0.10 -18.44
CA ALA A 139 -15.71 0.50 -17.22
C ALA A 139 -15.46 -0.45 -16.04
N VAL A 140 -15.44 -1.75 -16.27
CA VAL A 140 -15.16 -2.77 -15.24
C VAL A 140 -13.70 -2.69 -14.78
N ILE A 141 -12.77 -2.48 -15.70
CA ILE A 141 -11.34 -2.29 -15.38
C ILE A 141 -11.14 -1.05 -14.51
N VAL A 142 -11.77 0.07 -14.88
CA VAL A 142 -11.70 1.32 -14.12
C VAL A 142 -12.29 1.13 -12.72
N LEU A 143 -13.45 0.48 -12.61
CA LEU A 143 -14.06 0.18 -11.32
C LEU A 143 -13.16 -0.71 -10.44
N GLY A 144 -12.56 -1.75 -11.02
CA GLY A 144 -11.59 -2.61 -10.33
C GLY A 144 -10.38 -1.83 -9.85
N ALA A 145 -9.82 -0.94 -10.67
CA ALA A 145 -8.70 -0.10 -10.31
C ALA A 145 -9.04 0.87 -9.16
N VAL A 146 -10.24 1.47 -9.17
CA VAL A 146 -10.73 2.34 -8.08
C VAL A 146 -10.92 1.54 -6.79
N ALA A 147 -11.52 0.36 -6.86
CA ALA A 147 -11.71 -0.51 -5.69
C ALA A 147 -10.35 -0.93 -5.09
N PHE A 148 -9.40 -1.30 -5.94
CA PHE A 148 -8.04 -1.66 -5.50
C PHE A 148 -7.29 -0.47 -4.89
N ALA A 149 -7.41 0.72 -5.49
CA ALA A 149 -6.85 1.94 -4.91
C ALA A 149 -7.47 2.28 -3.55
N ALA A 150 -8.78 2.07 -3.38
CA ALA A 150 -9.46 2.27 -2.11
C ALA A 150 -8.98 1.30 -1.03
N PHE A 151 -8.82 0.03 -1.39
CA PHE A 151 -8.19 -0.97 -0.51
C PHE A 151 -6.78 -0.53 -0.08
N LEU A 152 -5.89 -0.21 -1.02
CA LEU A 152 -4.51 0.18 -0.70
C LEU A 152 -4.46 1.48 0.12
N GLY A 153 -5.20 2.51 -0.27
CA GLY A 153 -5.22 3.78 0.43
C GLY A 153 -5.69 3.65 1.88
N THR A 154 -6.75 2.87 2.11
CA THR A 154 -7.26 2.60 3.45
C THR A 154 -6.28 1.76 4.28
N LEU A 155 -5.67 0.73 3.69
CA LEU A 155 -4.67 -0.12 4.34
C LEU A 155 -3.44 0.67 4.77
N LEU A 156 -2.89 1.50 3.88
CA LEU A 156 -1.72 2.32 4.16
C LEU A 156 -2.01 3.42 5.19
N GLY A 157 -3.24 3.96 5.19
CA GLY A 157 -3.70 4.85 6.25
C GLY A 157 -3.75 4.14 7.61
N ALA A 158 -4.33 2.93 7.64
CA ALA A 158 -4.41 2.10 8.84
C ALA A 158 -3.01 1.77 9.39
N ALA A 159 -2.09 1.33 8.52
CA ALA A 159 -0.70 1.04 8.87
C ALA A 159 -0.02 2.27 9.50
N SER A 160 -0.20 3.46 8.90
CA SER A 160 0.35 4.71 9.41
C SER A 160 -0.12 5.00 10.85
N MET A 161 -1.41 4.82 11.12
CA MET A 161 -1.95 4.99 12.48
C MET A 161 -1.49 3.90 13.46
N VAL A 162 -1.36 2.66 13.01
CA VAL A 162 -0.82 1.56 13.82
C VAL A 162 0.61 1.88 14.26
N LEU A 163 1.45 2.41 13.37
CA LEU A 163 2.79 2.87 13.74
C LEU A 163 2.74 3.98 14.79
N CYS A 164 1.89 5.00 14.63
CA CYS A 164 1.71 6.05 15.64
C CYS A 164 1.29 5.46 17.00
N ALA A 165 0.37 4.51 17.02
CA ALA A 165 -0.08 3.84 18.24
C ALA A 165 1.06 3.04 18.90
N CYS A 166 1.88 2.34 18.12
CA CYS A 166 3.06 1.63 18.63
C CYS A 166 4.08 2.60 19.24
N ILE A 167 4.33 3.74 18.59
CA ILE A 167 5.23 4.79 19.08
C ILE A 167 4.71 5.39 20.39
N GLU A 168 3.46 5.82 20.45
CA GLU A 168 2.87 6.40 21.67
C GLU A 168 2.91 5.43 22.83
N ARG A 169 2.47 4.20 22.59
CA ARG A 169 2.52 3.18 23.64
C ARG A 169 3.98 3.01 24.09
N SER A 170 4.95 2.99 23.17
CA SER A 170 6.35 2.75 23.50
C SER A 170 6.94 3.83 24.41
N ARG A 171 6.43 5.07 24.33
CA ARG A 171 6.76 6.14 25.27
C ARG A 171 6.31 5.81 26.70
N ALA A 172 5.19 5.10 26.85
CA ALA A 172 4.64 4.73 28.15
C ALA A 172 5.28 3.51 28.81
N ARG A 173 5.72 2.49 28.03
CA ARG A 173 6.20 1.21 28.61
C ARG A 173 7.41 0.60 27.89
N GLY A 174 8.10 1.38 27.07
CA GLY A 174 9.23 0.91 26.25
C GLY A 174 8.85 -0.10 25.14
N GLY A 175 9.87 -0.65 24.48
CA GLY A 175 9.75 -1.83 23.61
C GLY A 175 9.07 -1.59 22.25
N LEU A 176 9.47 -0.56 21.50
CA LEU A 176 8.90 -0.24 20.18
C LEU A 176 8.99 -1.42 19.19
N GLY A 177 10.17 -2.05 19.05
CA GLY A 177 10.39 -3.13 18.09
C GLY A 177 9.44 -4.32 18.29
N ARG A 178 9.31 -4.83 19.53
CA ARG A 178 8.37 -5.91 19.86
C ARG A 178 6.94 -5.55 19.51
N ARG A 179 6.54 -4.30 19.69
CA ARG A 179 5.17 -3.84 19.42
C ARG A 179 4.88 -3.71 17.95
N LEU A 180 5.85 -3.24 17.18
CA LEU A 180 5.76 -3.22 15.73
C LEU A 180 5.64 -4.64 15.19
N LEU A 181 6.43 -5.60 15.69
CA LEU A 181 6.33 -7.00 15.30
C LEU A 181 4.97 -7.61 15.61
N VAL A 182 4.46 -7.41 16.84
CA VAL A 182 3.13 -7.92 17.24
C VAL A 182 2.02 -7.27 16.42
N ALA A 183 2.07 -5.95 16.21
CA ALA A 183 1.08 -5.25 15.42
C ALA A 183 1.12 -5.66 13.95
N CYS A 184 2.32 -5.83 13.38
CA CYS A 184 2.51 -6.33 12.02
C CYS A 184 1.95 -7.74 11.86
N ALA A 185 2.25 -8.66 12.78
CA ALA A 185 1.71 -10.02 12.74
C ALA A 185 0.18 -10.03 12.88
N GLY A 186 -0.38 -9.26 13.81
CA GLY A 186 -1.82 -9.19 14.03
C GLY A 186 -2.59 -8.57 12.88
N CYS A 187 -2.19 -7.36 12.43
CA CYS A 187 -2.82 -6.70 11.30
C CYS A 187 -2.56 -7.46 9.99
N GLY A 188 -1.35 -8.01 9.83
CA GLY A 188 -0.96 -8.80 8.66
C GLY A 188 -1.77 -10.08 8.53
N ALA A 189 -2.09 -10.76 9.64
CA ALA A 189 -2.97 -11.93 9.61
C ALA A 189 -4.39 -11.58 9.11
N VAL A 190 -4.95 -10.44 9.53
CA VAL A 190 -6.25 -9.95 9.04
C VAL A 190 -6.19 -9.69 7.54
N VAL A 191 -5.20 -8.91 7.10
CA VAL A 191 -5.02 -8.57 5.68
C VAL A 191 -4.77 -9.82 4.84
N MET A 192 -4.00 -10.79 5.34
CA MET A 192 -3.76 -12.07 4.68
C MET A 192 -5.06 -12.83 4.42
N VAL A 193 -5.94 -12.96 5.42
CA VAL A 193 -7.23 -13.68 5.27
C VAL A 193 -8.11 -13.01 4.21
N LEU A 194 -8.22 -11.68 4.27
CA LEU A 194 -9.05 -10.92 3.32
C LEU A 194 -8.48 -10.98 1.91
N THR A 195 -7.16 -10.86 1.79
CA THR A 195 -6.44 -11.00 0.52
C THR A 195 -6.65 -12.39 -0.08
N LEU A 196 -6.56 -13.45 0.73
CA LEU A 196 -6.83 -14.81 0.29
C LEU A 196 -8.28 -14.98 -0.18
N GLY A 197 -9.24 -14.37 0.52
CA GLY A 197 -10.65 -14.32 0.11
C GLY A 197 -10.82 -13.67 -1.26
N THR A 198 -10.25 -12.48 -1.45
CA THR A 198 -10.24 -11.76 -2.73
C THR A 198 -9.61 -12.58 -3.85
N PHE A 199 -8.43 -13.17 -3.62
CA PHE A 199 -7.78 -14.04 -4.61
C PHE A 199 -8.60 -15.28 -4.92
N SER A 200 -9.28 -15.88 -3.93
CA SER A 200 -10.13 -17.05 -4.18
C SER A 200 -11.33 -16.72 -5.07
N ALA A 201 -11.93 -15.54 -4.90
CA ALA A 201 -13.03 -15.05 -5.75
C ALA A 201 -12.56 -14.68 -7.17
N LEU A 202 -11.29 -14.28 -7.31
CA LEU A 202 -10.66 -14.06 -8.61
C LEU A 202 -10.26 -15.38 -9.28
N ASN A 203 -9.80 -16.38 -8.52
CA ASN A 203 -9.23 -17.62 -9.02
C ASN A 203 -10.28 -18.64 -9.50
N GLY A 204 -11.13 -18.21 -10.43
CA GLY A 204 -12.13 -19.03 -11.10
C GLY A 204 -12.10 -18.84 -12.61
N VAL A 205 -12.78 -19.74 -13.33
CA VAL A 205 -13.00 -19.63 -14.78
C VAL A 205 -13.95 -18.47 -15.10
N SER A 206 -14.89 -18.19 -14.19
CA SER A 206 -15.74 -17.00 -14.18
C SER A 206 -15.52 -16.26 -12.87
N VAL A 207 -15.34 -14.93 -12.94
CA VAL A 207 -15.20 -14.08 -11.75
C VAL A 207 -16.54 -13.95 -11.05
N ASP A 208 -16.63 -14.37 -9.79
CA ASP A 208 -17.79 -14.08 -8.94
C ASP A 208 -17.72 -12.63 -8.47
N VAL A 209 -18.39 -11.75 -9.21
CA VAL A 209 -18.42 -10.30 -8.94
C VAL A 209 -19.05 -9.99 -7.58
N ALA A 210 -20.02 -10.79 -7.13
CA ALA A 210 -20.69 -10.58 -5.86
C ALA A 210 -19.76 -10.93 -4.69
N ALA A 211 -19.10 -12.10 -4.75
CA ALA A 211 -18.09 -12.48 -3.76
C ALA A 211 -16.92 -11.49 -3.75
N LEU A 212 -16.42 -11.09 -4.93
CA LEU A 212 -15.34 -10.11 -5.05
C LEU A 212 -15.72 -8.75 -4.45
N GLY A 213 -16.94 -8.28 -4.72
CA GLY A 213 -17.47 -7.05 -4.12
C GLY A 213 -17.60 -7.17 -2.60
N GLY A 214 -18.06 -8.32 -2.09
CA GLY A 214 -18.14 -8.60 -0.66
C GLY A 214 -16.78 -8.55 0.03
N TRP A 215 -15.76 -9.19 -0.56
CA TRP A 215 -14.39 -9.13 -0.05
C TRP A 215 -13.81 -7.71 -0.10
N ALA A 216 -14.03 -6.96 -1.18
CA ALA A 216 -13.57 -5.58 -1.28
C ALA A 216 -14.19 -4.66 -0.20
N VAL A 217 -15.48 -4.85 0.12
CA VAL A 217 -16.13 -4.13 1.22
C VAL A 217 -15.54 -4.56 2.57
N ALA A 218 -15.37 -5.86 2.80
CA ALA A 218 -14.78 -6.39 4.04
C ALA A 218 -13.36 -5.84 4.26
N ASP A 219 -12.57 -5.75 3.20
CA ASP A 219 -11.23 -5.15 3.17
C ASP A 219 -11.24 -3.70 3.65
N VAL A 220 -12.08 -2.85 3.04
CA VAL A 220 -12.19 -1.43 3.42
C VAL A 220 -12.67 -1.30 4.86
N VAL A 221 -13.66 -2.09 5.28
CA VAL A 221 -14.19 -2.06 6.64
C VAL A 221 -13.11 -2.46 7.66
N ALA A 222 -12.36 -3.54 7.39
CA ALA A 222 -11.28 -3.99 8.27
C ALA A 222 -10.17 -2.94 8.38
N ASN A 223 -9.79 -2.32 7.26
CA ASN A 223 -8.78 -1.25 7.24
C ASN A 223 -9.22 -0.03 8.06
N LEU A 224 -10.47 0.41 7.90
CA LEU A 224 -11.03 1.51 8.67
C LEU A 224 -11.13 1.15 10.17
N ALA A 225 -11.54 -0.07 10.50
CA ALA A 225 -11.56 -0.54 11.89
C ALA A 225 -10.16 -0.50 12.51
N MET A 226 -9.14 -1.03 11.82
CA MET A 226 -7.74 -0.96 12.26
C MET A 226 -7.27 0.48 12.46
N LEU A 227 -7.58 1.39 11.52
CA LEU A 227 -7.25 2.81 11.60
C LEU A 227 -7.84 3.46 12.87
N PHE A 228 -9.14 3.28 13.11
CA PHE A 228 -9.83 3.89 14.26
C PHE A 228 -9.44 3.25 15.59
N CYS A 229 -9.27 1.92 15.64
CA CYS A 229 -8.75 1.23 16.82
C CYS A 229 -7.34 1.70 17.16
N ALA A 230 -6.44 1.81 16.19
CA ALA A 230 -5.10 2.34 16.40
C ALA A 230 -5.14 3.78 16.92
N ARG A 231 -6.02 4.62 16.36
CA ARG A 231 -6.21 5.99 16.85
C ARG A 231 -6.69 6.05 18.31
N ALA A 232 -7.61 5.16 18.69
CA ALA A 232 -8.08 5.07 20.07
C ALA A 232 -6.97 4.60 21.01
N LEU A 233 -6.17 3.62 20.59
CA LEU A 233 -5.01 3.13 21.35
C LEU A 233 -3.93 4.20 21.54
N ALA A 234 -3.67 5.01 20.51
CA ALA A 234 -2.71 6.11 20.59
C ALA A 234 -3.15 7.19 21.60
N ALA A 235 -4.43 7.58 21.59
CA ALA A 235 -4.96 8.53 22.57
C ALA A 235 -4.85 8.02 24.01
N ARG A 236 -5.32 6.78 24.26
CA ARG A 236 -5.23 6.18 25.61
C ARG A 236 -3.80 6.11 26.12
N ALA A 237 -2.84 5.83 25.24
CA ALA A 237 -1.43 5.80 25.60
C ALA A 237 -0.89 7.20 25.94
N HIS A 238 -1.27 8.21 25.16
CA HIS A 238 -0.91 9.60 25.41
C HIS A 238 -1.42 10.09 26.77
N ASP A 239 -2.68 9.81 27.08
CA ASP A 239 -3.30 10.19 28.36
C ASP A 239 -2.61 9.52 29.55
N ALA A 240 -2.21 8.25 29.41
CA ALA A 240 -1.48 7.51 30.44
C ALA A 240 -0.10 8.13 30.75
N VAL A 241 0.65 8.54 29.71
CA VAL A 241 1.94 9.23 29.88
C VAL A 241 1.75 10.57 30.60
N GLY A 242 0.70 11.31 30.25
CA GLY A 242 0.37 12.59 30.89
C GLY A 242 0.05 12.44 32.38
N ALA A 243 -0.74 11.42 32.75
CA ALA A 243 -1.11 11.12 34.13
C ALA A 243 0.11 10.73 34.99
N GLU A 244 1.02 9.91 34.44
CA GLU A 244 2.24 9.49 35.13
C GLU A 244 3.20 10.68 35.37
N GLY A 245 3.35 11.55 34.37
CA GLY A 245 4.13 12.78 34.50
C GLY A 245 3.56 13.77 35.53
N ALA A 246 2.24 13.89 35.62
CA ALA A 246 1.58 14.70 36.65
C ALA A 246 1.79 14.13 38.06
N SER A 247 1.68 12.82 38.23
CA SER A 247 1.94 12.14 39.51
C SER A 247 3.39 12.34 39.98
N ASN A 248 4.36 12.20 39.08
CA ASN A 248 5.77 12.41 39.43
C ASN A 248 6.08 13.86 39.82
N ARG A 249 5.50 14.85 39.12
CA ARG A 249 5.64 16.27 39.52
C ARG A 249 5.05 16.56 40.89
N ALA A 250 3.89 15.97 41.20
CA ALA A 250 3.27 16.12 42.52
C ALA A 250 4.17 15.55 43.64
N LYS A 251 4.79 14.38 43.40
CA LYS A 251 5.73 13.77 44.36
C LYS A 251 6.98 14.63 44.60
N VAL A 252 7.54 15.23 43.54
CA VAL A 252 8.70 16.13 43.65
C VAL A 252 8.35 17.42 44.37
N ALA A 253 7.14 17.96 44.17
CA ALA A 253 6.71 19.18 44.86
C ALA A 253 6.38 18.96 46.35
N SER A 254 6.16 17.72 46.77
CA SER A 254 5.88 17.34 48.17
C SER A 254 7.11 16.84 48.95
N ALA A 255 8.27 16.76 48.31
CA ALA A 255 9.54 16.34 48.90
C ALA A 255 10.43 17.56 49.17
#